data_AF-A0A6N8V7E3-F1
#
_entry.id   AF-A0A6N8V7E3-F1
#
_cell.length_a   1.000
_cell.length_b   1.000
_cell.length_c   1.000
_cell.angle_alpha   90.00
_cell.angle_beta   90.00
_cell.angle_gamma   90.00
#
_symmetry.space_group_name_H-M   'P 1'
#
loop_
_entity.id
_entity.type
_entity.pdbx_description
1 polymer ?
#
loop_
_entity_poly.entity_id
_entity_poly.type
_entity_poly.pdbx_seq_one_letter_code
_entity_poly.pdbx_strand_id
1 'polypeptide(L)'
;MCTLRYRPLLPLGLLLVAALGAFGWLDAAAMPLPRLLLPAAAFLCYAAAGLSATRAGTSHGTSIALIWVIAVLARLVLLPLPPELSDDIYRYLWDGHVLTQGINPYAH
;
A
#
# COMPACT_ATOMS: atom_id res chain seq x y z
N MET A 1 -10.39 28.09 -11.63
CA MET A 1 -9.65 27.28 -12.62
C MET A 1 -8.63 26.30 -12.02
N CYS A 2 -8.26 26.39 -10.72
CA CYS A 2 -7.25 25.50 -10.12
C CYS A 2 -7.72 24.06 -9.83
N THR A 3 -9.03 23.80 -9.71
CA THR A 3 -9.58 22.49 -9.32
C THR A 3 -9.55 21.44 -10.44
N LEU A 4 -9.53 21.86 -11.72
CA LEU A 4 -9.59 20.94 -12.85
C LEU A 4 -8.37 20.01 -12.93
N ARG A 5 -7.21 20.49 -12.49
CA ARG A 5 -5.93 19.79 -12.59
C ARG A 5 -5.76 18.66 -11.57
N TYR A 6 -6.54 18.69 -10.49
CA TYR A 6 -6.53 17.69 -9.42
C TYR A 6 -7.72 16.74 -9.44
N ARG A 7 -8.64 16.89 -10.41
CA ARG A 7 -9.79 15.99 -10.62
C ARG A 7 -9.43 14.50 -10.69
N PRO A 8 -8.29 14.06 -11.26
CA PRO A 8 -7.98 12.62 -11.29
C PRO A 8 -7.52 12.07 -9.93
N LEU A 9 -7.08 12.91 -8.98
CA LEU A 9 -6.55 12.42 -7.70
C LEU A 9 -7.60 11.72 -6.84
N LEU A 10 -8.83 12.25 -6.82
CA LEU A 10 -9.92 11.66 -6.04
C LEU A 10 -10.32 10.26 -6.55
N PRO A 11 -10.68 10.06 -7.83
CA PRO A 11 -11.06 8.73 -8.32
C PRO A 11 -9.88 7.74 -8.27
N LEU A 12 -8.65 8.17 -8.60
CA LEU A 12 -7.48 7.30 -8.50
C LEU A 12 -7.18 6.91 -7.05
N GLY A 13 -7.34 7.84 -6.11
CA GLY A 13 -7.19 7.55 -4.68
C GLY A 13 -8.26 6.60 -4.15
N LEU A 14 -9.52 6.78 -4.54
CA LEU A 14 -10.61 5.88 -4.16
C LEU A 14 -10.43 4.48 -4.77
N LEU A 15 -10.01 4.39 -6.03
CA LEU A 15 -9.69 3.12 -6.68
C LEU A 15 -8.51 2.42 -6.01
N LEU A 16 -7.47 3.17 -5.60
CA LEU A 16 -6.35 2.63 -4.82
C LEU A 16 -6.84 2.02 -3.51
N VAL A 17 -7.63 2.76 -2.72
CA VAL A 17 -8.16 2.27 -1.43
C VAL A 17 -9.06 1.04 -1.64
N ALA A 18 -9.91 1.06 -2.67
CA ALA A 18 -10.77 -0.07 -3.00
C ALA A 18 -9.98 -1.30 -3.44
N ALA A 19 -8.94 -1.14 -4.27
CA ALA A 19 -8.10 -2.25 -4.72
C ALA A 19 -7.30 -2.87 -3.55
N LEU A 20 -6.79 -2.04 -2.63
CA LEU A 20 -6.10 -2.51 -1.42
C LEU A 20 -7.07 -3.20 -0.46
N GLY A 21 -8.27 -2.66 -0.27
CA GLY A 21 -9.31 -3.29 0.54
C GLY A 21 -9.76 -4.62 -0.04
N ALA A 22 -9.99 -4.68 -1.35
CA ALA A 22 -10.29 -5.93 -2.03
C ALA A 22 -9.14 -6.93 -1.89
N PHE A 23 -7.88 -6.50 -2.01
CA PHE A 23 -6.73 -7.40 -1.87
C PHE A 23 -6.62 -7.99 -0.45
N GLY A 24 -6.81 -7.18 0.58
CA GLY A 24 -6.69 -7.65 1.97
C GLY A 24 -7.89 -8.48 2.41
N TRP A 25 -9.11 -8.03 2.12
CA TRP A 25 -10.33 -8.59 2.72
C TRP A 25 -10.97 -9.71 1.90
N LEU A 26 -10.61 -9.86 0.63
CA LEU A 26 -11.03 -11.02 -0.16
C LEU A 26 -10.06 -12.17 0.13
N ASP A 27 -10.63 -13.37 0.30
CA ASP A 27 -9.88 -14.57 0.62
C ASP A 27 -8.97 -14.98 -0.56
N ALA A 28 -7.75 -14.43 -0.57
CA ALA A 28 -6.83 -14.53 -1.68
C ALA A 28 -6.20 -15.93 -1.79
N ALA A 29 -6.31 -16.75 -0.74
CA ALA A 29 -5.93 -18.16 -0.76
C ALA A 29 -6.78 -18.98 -1.75
N ALA A 30 -8.03 -18.57 -1.98
CA ALA A 30 -8.94 -19.27 -2.89
C ALA A 30 -8.77 -18.85 -4.37
N MET A 31 -8.06 -17.77 -4.68
CA MET A 31 -8.08 -17.18 -6.03
C MET A 31 -6.69 -16.70 -6.51
N PRO A 32 -6.05 -17.36 -7.50
CA PRO A 32 -4.72 -16.98 -7.99
C PRO A 32 -4.71 -15.68 -8.79
N LEU A 33 -5.78 -15.37 -9.53
CA LEU A 33 -5.82 -14.21 -10.43
C LEU A 33 -5.98 -12.87 -9.67
N PRO A 34 -6.93 -12.72 -8.72
CA PRO A 34 -7.05 -11.49 -7.92
C PRO A 34 -5.80 -11.17 -7.09
N ARG A 35 -5.07 -12.21 -6.62
CA ARG A 35 -3.81 -12.07 -5.88
C ARG A 35 -2.75 -11.31 -6.70
N LEU A 36 -2.76 -11.41 -8.03
CA LEU A 36 -1.87 -10.66 -8.91
C LEU A 36 -2.49 -9.34 -9.40
N LEU A 37 -3.77 -9.37 -9.80
CA LEU A 37 -4.41 -8.23 -10.45
C LEU A 37 -4.71 -7.06 -9.49
N LEU A 38 -5.07 -7.33 -8.23
CA LEU A 38 -5.43 -6.28 -7.29
C LEU A 38 -4.22 -5.45 -6.84
N PRO A 39 -3.05 -6.05 -6.49
CA PRO A 39 -1.83 -5.27 -6.26
C PRO A 39 -1.40 -4.52 -7.52
N ALA A 40 -1.44 -5.14 -8.70
CA ALA A 40 -1.10 -4.48 -9.94
C ALA A 40 -1.99 -3.25 -10.20
N ALA A 41 -3.31 -3.37 -10.00
CA ALA A 41 -4.25 -2.26 -10.12
C ALA A 41 -3.97 -1.16 -9.09
N ALA A 42 -3.65 -1.51 -7.84
CA ALA A 42 -3.26 -0.57 -6.81
C ALA A 42 -1.98 0.20 -7.20
N PHE A 43 -0.95 -0.50 -7.70
CA PHE A 43 0.28 0.12 -8.20
C PHE A 43 0.05 1.06 -9.38
N LEU A 44 -0.81 0.67 -10.33
CA LEU A 44 -1.18 1.52 -11.47
C LEU A 44 -1.93 2.78 -11.03
N CYS A 45 -2.88 2.65 -10.09
CA CYS A 45 -3.59 3.80 -9.53
C CYS A 45 -2.65 4.75 -8.79
N TYR A 46 -1.72 4.20 -8.00
CA TYR A 46 -0.69 4.97 -7.31
C TYR A 46 0.23 5.72 -8.29
N ALA A 47 0.76 5.03 -9.31
CA ALA A 47 1.62 5.65 -10.31
C ALA A 47 0.89 6.75 -11.11
N ALA A 48 -0.35 6.48 -11.53
CA ALA A 48 -1.17 7.47 -12.22
C ALA A 48 -1.48 8.69 -11.33
N ALA A 49 -1.75 8.48 -10.04
CA ALA A 49 -1.98 9.57 -9.08
C ALA A 49 -0.71 10.40 -8.86
N GLY A 50 0.44 9.74 -8.72
CA GLY A 50 1.75 10.40 -8.58
C GLY A 50 2.13 11.23 -9.82
N LEU A 51 1.97 10.67 -11.02
CA LEU A 51 2.20 11.38 -12.28
C LEU A 51 1.22 12.56 -12.46
N SER A 52 -0.04 12.38 -12.08
CA SER A 52 -1.03 13.46 -12.13
C SER A 52 -0.68 14.58 -11.16
N ALA A 53 -0.22 14.25 -9.95
CA ALA A 53 0.20 15.21 -8.95
C ALA A 53 1.44 16.01 -9.38
N THR A 54 2.47 15.35 -9.93
CA THR A 54 3.69 16.05 -10.41
C THR A 54 3.41 16.94 -11.61
N ARG A 55 2.50 16.55 -12.50
CA ARG A 55 2.07 17.36 -13.65
C ARG A 55 1.13 18.51 -13.30
N ALA A 56 0.46 18.46 -12.14
CA ALA A 56 -0.53 19.45 -11.76
C ALA A 56 0.06 20.75 -11.18
N GLY A 57 1.35 20.82 -10.92
CA GLY A 57 1.99 22.00 -10.29
C GLY A 57 1.56 22.20 -8.83
N THR A 58 2.02 23.28 -8.21
CA THR A 58 1.95 23.49 -6.76
C THR A 58 0.73 24.31 -6.30
N SER A 59 -0.49 23.76 -6.39
CA SER A 59 -1.63 24.24 -5.59
C SER A 59 -1.51 23.64 -4.19
N HIS A 60 -1.21 24.48 -3.20
CA HIS A 60 -0.65 24.03 -1.93
C HIS A 60 -1.66 23.49 -0.92
N GLY A 61 -2.92 23.95 -0.88
CA GLY A 61 -3.82 23.63 0.23
C GLY A 61 -4.61 22.33 0.05
N THR A 62 -5.60 22.36 -0.85
CA THR A 62 -6.61 21.29 -0.98
C THR A 62 -6.03 19.98 -1.50
N SER A 63 -5.01 20.04 -2.37
CA SER A 63 -4.39 18.85 -2.96
C SER A 63 -3.56 18.07 -1.94
N ILE A 64 -2.86 18.76 -1.03
CA ILE A 64 -2.09 18.11 0.04
C ILE A 64 -3.02 17.42 1.03
N ALA A 65 -4.10 18.10 1.44
CA ALA A 65 -5.10 17.50 2.33
C ALA A 65 -5.73 16.24 1.72
N LEU A 66 -6.09 16.26 0.43
CA LEU A 66 -6.62 15.09 -0.26
C LEU A 66 -5.63 13.93 -0.29
N ILE A 67 -4.36 14.19 -0.61
CA ILE A 67 -3.30 13.17 -0.62
C ILE A 67 -3.17 12.53 0.76
N TRP A 68 -3.16 13.34 1.83
CA TRP A 68 -3.10 12.84 3.20
C TRP A 68 -4.30 11.98 3.57
N VAL A 69 -5.51 12.43 3.25
CA VAL A 69 -6.74 11.66 3.52
C VAL A 69 -6.68 10.30 2.83
N ILE A 70 -6.36 10.25 1.54
CA ILE A 70 -6.23 8.98 0.80
C ILE A 70 -5.11 8.12 1.40
N ALA A 71 -3.97 8.70 1.75
CA ALA A 71 -2.83 7.99 2.34
C ALA A 71 -3.16 7.36 3.70
N VAL A 72 -3.94 8.05 4.53
CA VAL A 72 -4.42 7.54 5.82
C VAL A 72 -5.45 6.43 5.59
N LEU A 73 -6.44 6.64 4.72
CA LEU A 73 -7.47 5.65 4.42
C LEU A 73 -6.87 4.35 3.87
N ALA A 74 -5.92 4.44 2.93
CA ALA A 74 -5.22 3.28 2.38
C ALA A 74 -4.51 2.45 3.46
N ARG A 75 -3.96 3.11 4.50
CA ARG A 75 -3.31 2.45 5.63
C ARG A 75 -4.32 1.83 6.58
N LEU A 76 -5.39 2.55 6.91
CA LEU A 76 -6.42 2.06 7.85
C LEU A 76 -7.13 0.82 7.34
N VAL A 77 -7.37 0.72 6.03
CA VAL A 77 -7.98 -0.46 5.40
C VAL A 77 -7.09 -1.69 5.51
N LEU A 78 -5.77 -1.52 5.54
CA LEU A 78 -4.77 -2.59 5.64
C LEU A 78 -4.34 -2.89 7.09
N LEU A 79 -4.56 -1.96 8.02
CA LEU A 79 -4.06 -2.04 9.40
C LEU A 79 -4.47 -3.31 10.18
N PRO A 80 -5.72 -3.82 10.08
CA PRO A 80 -6.13 -5.01 10.84
C PRO A 80 -5.72 -6.33 10.18
N LEU A 81 -5.15 -6.29 8.98
CA LEU A 81 -4.82 -7.50 8.22
C LEU A 81 -3.50 -8.12 8.72
N PRO A 82 -3.42 -9.46 8.75
CA PRO A 82 -2.16 -10.12 9.02
C PRO A 82 -1.12 -9.81 7.92
N PRO A 83 0.17 -9.88 8.25
CA PRO A 83 1.23 -9.69 7.27
C PRO A 83 1.28 -10.87 6.28
N GLU A 84 0.67 -10.69 5.10
CA GLU A 84 0.58 -11.72 4.06
C GLU A 84 1.84 -11.86 3.17
N LEU A 85 2.77 -10.89 3.22
CA LEU A 85 3.97 -10.90 2.37
C LEU A 85 5.11 -11.78 2.92
N SER A 86 5.04 -12.20 4.18
CA SER A 86 6.04 -13.07 4.79
C SER A 86 5.44 -13.87 5.93
N ASP A 87 5.41 -15.19 5.74
CA ASP A 87 4.95 -16.14 6.77
C ASP A 87 6.02 -16.40 7.85
N ASP A 88 7.23 -15.85 7.66
CA ASP A 88 8.42 -16.26 8.40
C ASP A 88 8.91 -15.20 9.41
N ILE A 89 7.97 -14.42 9.94
CA ILE A 89 8.25 -13.38 10.96
C ILE A 89 8.85 -14.01 12.23
N TYR A 90 8.36 -15.19 12.61
CA TYR A 90 8.84 -15.89 13.79
C TYR A 90 10.30 -16.32 13.66
N ARG A 91 10.75 -16.69 12.44
CA ARG A 91 12.18 -16.95 12.19
C ARG A 91 13.01 -15.70 12.38
N TYR A 92 12.58 -14.55 11.86
CA TYR A 92 13.34 -13.30 12.05
C TYR A 92 13.42 -12.87 13.52
N LEU A 93 12.36 -13.09 14.30
CA LEU A 93 12.37 -12.86 15.75
C LEU A 93 13.38 -13.78 16.46
N TRP A 94 13.39 -15.06 16.09
CA TRP A 94 14.35 -16.02 16.63
C TRP A 94 15.78 -15.69 16.23
N ASP A 95 16.04 -15.40 14.95
CA ASP A 95 17.35 -14.96 14.44
C ASP A 95 17.87 -13.76 15.24
N GLY A 96 17.01 -12.77 15.48
CA GLY A 96 17.33 -11.61 16.30
C GLY A 96 17.71 -11.99 17.73
N HIS A 97 16.94 -12.87 18.37
CA HIS A 97 17.23 -13.34 19.73
C HIS A 97 18.59 -14.06 19.80
N VAL A 98 18.84 -14.99 18.89
CA VAL A 98 20.09 -15.76 18.80
C VAL A 98 21.29 -14.85 18.55
N LEU A 99 21.15 -13.86 17.65
CA LEU A 99 22.17 -12.83 17.39
C LEU A 99 22.50 -12.00 18.64
N THR A 100 21.51 -11.62 19.46
CA THR A 100 21.79 -10.89 20.72
C THR A 100 22.59 -11.70 21.73
N GLN A 101 22.62 -13.03 21.58
CA GLN A 101 23.44 -13.93 22.39
C GLN A 101 24.80 -14.25 21.76
N GLY A 102 25.15 -13.60 20.64
CA GLY A 102 26.42 -13.81 19.94
C GLY A 102 26.48 -15.11 19.14
N ILE A 103 25.36 -15.78 18.94
CA ILE A 103 25.26 -17.03 18.17
C ILE A 103 24.93 -16.67 16.71
N ASN A 104 25.62 -17.27 15.75
CA ASN A 104 25.31 -17.10 14.32
C ASN A 104 24.36 -18.21 13.85
N PRO A 105 23.09 -17.90 13.52
CA PRO A 105 22.11 -18.91 13.08
C PRO A 105 22.44 -19.56 11.72
N TYR A 106 23.38 -18.99 10.96
CA TYR A 106 23.80 -19.47 9.63
C TYR A 106 25.20 -20.13 9.62
N ALA A 107 25.67 -20.59 10.77
CA ALA A 107 27.03 -21.11 10.93
C ALA A 107 27.28 -22.50 10.30
N HIS A 108 26.25 -23.16 9.76
CA HIS A 108 26.31 -24.51 9.19
C HIS A 108 25.64 -24.58 7.83
#